data_AF-A0A3C1SV60-F1
#
_entry.id   AF-A0A3C1SV60-F1
#
_cell.length_a   1.000
_cell.length_b   1.000
_cell.length_c   1.000
_cell.angle_alpha   90.00
_cell.angle_beta   90.00
_cell.angle_gamma   90.00
#
_symmetry.space_group_name_H-M   'P 1'
#
loop_
_entity.id
_entity.type
_entity.pdbx_description
1 polymer ?
#
loop_
_entity_poly.entity_id
_entity_poly.type
_entity_poly.pdbx_seq_one_letter_code
_entity_poly.pdbx_strand_id
1 'polypeptide(L)'
;MSEQNSATVLQGEIISQNPAAGASVAPGSAVALVVSSGPESVTVPSVVGQTQTAAADALKQVGLTVGTITRENSATVPAGTVISQNPAA
;
A
#
# COMPACT_ATOMS: atom_id res chain seq x y z
N MET A 1 0.79 -12.30 -18.69
CA MET A 1 1.28 -11.07 -18.05
C MET A 1 1.31 -11.32 -16.56
N SER A 2 2.40 -10.96 -15.90
CA SER A 2 2.53 -11.07 -14.44
C SER A 2 2.80 -9.69 -13.87
N GLU A 3 2.23 -9.39 -12.72
CA GLU A 3 2.45 -8.13 -12.01
C GLU A 3 3.40 -8.38 -10.84
N GLN A 4 4.35 -7.47 -10.63
CA GLN A 4 5.27 -7.53 -9.50
C GLN A 4 5.32 -6.17 -8.80
N ASN A 5 5.35 -6.18 -7.47
CA ASN A 5 5.53 -4.99 -6.67
C ASN A 5 6.96 -4.45 -6.86
N SER A 6 7.07 -3.12 -6.95
CA SER A 6 8.37 -2.48 -7.12
C SER A 6 8.34 -1.09 -6.53
N ALA A 7 9.28 -0.81 -5.62
CA ALA A 7 9.39 0.49 -4.97
C ALA A 7 10.13 1.53 -5.84
N THR A 8 10.81 1.08 -6.91
CA THR A 8 11.64 1.92 -7.79
C THR A 8 11.07 2.10 -9.19
N VAL A 9 10.16 1.22 -9.61
CA VAL A 9 9.54 1.24 -10.94
C VAL A 9 8.09 1.71 -10.80
N LEU A 10 7.69 2.75 -11.53
CA LEU A 10 6.35 3.32 -11.41
C LEU A 10 5.27 2.30 -11.81
N GLN A 11 4.09 2.42 -11.23
CA GLN A 11 2.97 1.56 -11.58
C GLN A 11 2.66 1.67 -13.09
N GLY A 12 2.53 0.51 -13.74
CA GLY A 12 2.28 0.42 -15.18
C GLY A 12 3.54 0.36 -16.04
N GLU A 13 4.75 0.54 -15.49
CA GLU A 13 6.00 0.36 -16.21
C GLU A 13 6.45 -1.11 -16.21
N ILE A 14 7.21 -1.53 -17.22
CA ILE A 14 7.72 -2.90 -17.33
C ILE A 14 8.94 -3.07 -16.42
N ILE A 15 8.83 -3.98 -15.44
CA ILE A 15 9.96 -4.38 -14.58
C ILE A 15 10.93 -5.26 -15.37
N SER A 16 10.38 -6.20 -16.14
CA SER A 16 11.18 -7.13 -16.93
C SER A 16 10.37 -7.67 -18.09
N GLN A 17 11.07 -8.01 -19.17
CA GLN A 17 10.50 -8.73 -20.29
C GLN A 17 11.38 -9.92 -20.64
N ASN A 18 10.73 -11.02 -21.00
CA ASN A 18 11.38 -12.21 -21.51
C ASN A 18 10.68 -12.61 -22.82
N PRO A 19 11.38 -12.65 -23.96
CA PRO A 19 12.84 -12.49 -24.15
C PRO A 19 13.35 -11.07 -23.85
N ALA A 20 14.61 -10.96 -23.42
CA ALA A 20 15.24 -9.66 -23.15
C ALA A 20 15.30 -8.80 -24.43
N ALA A 21 15.38 -7.47 -24.24
CA ALA A 21 15.51 -6.55 -25.37
C ALA A 21 16.72 -6.93 -26.24
N GLY A 22 16.50 -7.07 -27.55
CA GLY A 22 17.53 -7.47 -28.51
C GLY A 22 17.72 -8.98 -28.69
N ALA A 23 16.95 -9.83 -27.99
CA ALA A 23 16.95 -11.26 -28.25
C ALA A 23 16.21 -11.59 -29.56
N SER A 24 16.85 -12.38 -30.42
CA SER A 24 16.23 -12.91 -31.64
C SER A 24 15.32 -14.08 -31.31
N VAL A 25 14.03 -13.94 -31.60
CA VAL A 25 13.04 -15.02 -31.44
C VAL A 25 12.32 -15.30 -32.74
N ALA A 26 11.80 -16.52 -32.88
CA ALA A 26 11.06 -16.92 -34.06
C ALA A 26 9.77 -16.08 -34.20
N PRO A 27 9.30 -15.79 -35.43
CA PRO A 27 8.03 -15.12 -35.66
C PRO A 27 6.89 -15.89 -34.97
N GLY A 28 6.08 -15.20 -34.16
CA GLY A 28 4.99 -15.80 -33.38
C GLY A 28 5.37 -16.24 -31.97
N SER A 29 6.60 -15.99 -31.52
CA SER A 29 7.00 -16.27 -30.13
C SER A 29 6.27 -15.35 -29.15
N ALA A 30 5.82 -15.91 -28.01
CA ALA A 30 5.21 -15.14 -26.94
C ALA A 30 6.26 -14.36 -26.15
N VAL A 31 5.95 -13.10 -25.82
CA VAL A 31 6.75 -12.27 -24.91
C VAL A 31 6.05 -12.22 -23.57
N ALA A 32 6.73 -12.66 -22.52
CA ALA A 32 6.30 -12.50 -21.15
C ALA A 32 6.73 -11.12 -20.64
N LEU A 33 5.77 -10.32 -20.19
CA LEU A 33 6.02 -9.03 -19.56
C LEU A 33 5.67 -9.11 -18.08
N VAL A 34 6.57 -8.59 -17.26
CA VAL A 34 6.38 -8.32 -15.84
C VAL A 34 6.12 -6.83 -15.69
N VAL A 35 4.91 -6.46 -15.31
CA VAL A 35 4.49 -5.07 -15.12
C VAL A 35 4.62 -4.70 -13.64
N SER A 36 5.07 -3.49 -13.36
CA SER A 36 5.11 -2.95 -12.01
C SER A 36 3.71 -2.61 -11.53
N SER A 37 3.33 -3.16 -10.40
CA SER A 37 2.13 -2.73 -9.66
C SER A 37 2.40 -1.53 -8.75
N GLY A 38 3.62 -0.96 -8.77
CA GLY A 38 4.05 0.10 -7.86
C GLY A 38 4.48 -0.42 -6.48
N PRO A 39 4.72 0.49 -5.50
CA PRO A 39 5.10 0.11 -4.15
C PRO A 39 3.98 -0.69 -3.48
N GLU A 40 4.36 -1.56 -2.56
CA GLU A 40 3.42 -2.38 -1.79
C GLU A 40 2.40 -1.49 -1.09
N SER A 41 1.16 -1.54 -1.56
CA SER A 41 0.05 -0.77 -1.00
C SER A 41 -0.62 -1.61 0.07
N VAL A 42 -0.42 -1.23 1.33
CA VAL A 42 -1.11 -1.82 2.47
C VAL A 42 -2.42 -1.08 2.68
N THR A 43 -3.53 -1.81 2.83
CA THR A 43 -4.83 -1.23 3.18
C THR A 43 -4.80 -0.72 4.61
N VAL A 44 -5.17 0.55 4.82
CA VAL A 44 -5.26 1.15 6.15
C VAL A 44 -6.55 0.69 6.83
N PRO A 45 -6.50 -0.01 7.98
CA PRO A 45 -7.71 -0.41 8.69
C PRO A 45 -8.43 0.79 9.31
N SER A 46 -9.74 0.66 9.51
CA SER A 46 -10.52 1.67 10.24
C SER A 46 -10.30 1.55 11.74
N VAL A 47 -9.71 2.59 12.33
CA VAL A 47 -9.41 2.74 13.76
C VAL A 47 -10.23 3.84 14.42
N VAL A 48 -11.12 4.49 13.67
CA VAL A 48 -12.06 5.50 14.21
C VAL A 48 -12.98 4.85 15.25
N GLY A 49 -13.12 5.48 16.42
CA GLY A 49 -13.88 4.92 17.53
C GLY A 49 -13.12 3.89 18.38
N GLN A 50 -11.90 3.52 18.02
CA GLN A 50 -11.01 2.72 18.87
C GLN A 50 -10.21 3.61 19.83
N THR A 51 -9.69 3.02 20.90
CA THR A 51 -8.75 3.73 21.79
C THR A 51 -7.42 3.98 21.06
N GLN A 52 -6.69 5.02 21.46
CA GLN A 52 -5.38 5.33 20.87
C GLN A 52 -4.44 4.11 20.82
N THR A 53 -4.41 3.31 21.90
CA THR A 53 -3.58 2.11 21.98
C THR A 53 -4.04 1.04 21.00
N ALA A 54 -5.35 0.73 20.97
CA ALA A 54 -5.90 -0.27 20.05
C ALA A 54 -5.72 0.14 18.58
N ALA A 55 -5.90 1.42 18.27
CA ALA A 55 -5.63 1.99 16.96
C ALA A 55 -4.16 1.83 16.55
N ALA A 56 -3.24 2.10 17.47
CA ALA A 56 -1.81 1.94 17.23
C ALA A 56 -1.42 0.48 16.99
N ASP A 57 -1.99 -0.45 17.74
CA ASP A 57 -1.74 -1.88 17.56
C ASP A 57 -2.35 -2.40 16.25
N ALA A 58 -3.56 -1.98 15.89
CA ALA A 58 -4.19 -2.34 14.62
C ALA A 58 -3.36 -1.88 13.40
N LEU A 59 -2.81 -0.66 13.45
CA LEU A 59 -1.91 -0.15 12.40
C LEU A 59 -0.60 -0.95 12.35
N LYS A 60 0.01 -1.26 13.50
CA LYS A 60 1.23 -2.08 13.54
C LYS A 60 1.02 -3.50 13.02
N GLN A 61 -0.14 -4.10 13.27
CA GLN A 61 -0.47 -5.45 12.80
C GLN A 61 -0.48 -5.56 11.27
N VAL A 62 -0.81 -4.48 10.57
CA VAL A 62 -0.75 -4.42 9.11
C VAL A 62 0.60 -3.88 8.59
N GLY A 63 1.61 -3.73 9.45
CA GLY A 63 2.93 -3.20 9.07
C GLY A 63 2.94 -1.68 8.85
N LEU A 64 1.88 -0.97 9.23
CA LEU A 64 1.83 0.49 9.19
C LEU A 64 2.44 1.08 10.46
N THR A 65 3.12 2.22 10.32
CA THR A 65 3.66 2.97 11.45
C THR A 65 2.71 4.11 11.80
N VAL A 66 2.44 4.28 13.09
CA VAL A 66 1.62 5.40 13.58
C VAL A 66 2.33 6.71 13.27
N GLY A 67 1.66 7.56 12.50
CA GLY A 67 2.16 8.89 12.15
C GLY A 67 1.88 9.94 13.23
N THR A 68 1.65 11.17 12.79
CA THR A 68 1.34 12.30 13.69
C THR A 68 0.03 12.06 14.42
N ILE A 69 0.07 12.17 15.76
CA ILE A 69 -1.12 12.10 16.61
C ILE A 69 -1.51 13.53 16.99
N THR A 70 -2.65 13.99 16.49
CA THR A 70 -3.29 15.24 16.92
C THR A 70 -4.34 14.94 17.98
N ARG A 71 -4.47 15.84 18.96
CA ARG A 71 -5.52 15.76 19.99
C ARG A 71 -6.49 16.90 19.77
N GLU A 72 -7.76 16.56 19.61
CA GLU A 72 -8.85 17.52 19.45
C GLU A 72 -9.92 17.26 20.52
N ASN A 73 -10.61 18.33 20.93
CA ASN A 73 -11.75 18.19 21.82
C ASN A 73 -12.98 17.78 21.00
N SER A 74 -13.69 16.76 21.47
CA SER A 74 -14.94 16.32 20.87
C SER A 74 -16.03 16.23 21.94
N ALA A 75 -17.23 16.70 21.61
CA ALA A 75 -18.41 16.56 22.46
C ALA A 75 -19.08 15.18 22.30
N THR A 76 -18.76 14.45 21.23
CA THR A 76 -19.39 13.17 20.87
C THR A 76 -18.48 11.97 21.06
N VAL A 77 -17.17 12.17 21.13
CA VAL A 77 -16.17 11.10 21.24
C VAL A 77 -15.52 11.15 22.63
N PRO A 78 -15.53 10.03 23.38
CA PRO A 78 -14.90 9.96 24.70
C PRO A 78 -13.39 10.23 24.65
N ALA A 79 -12.85 10.84 25.71
CA ALA A 79 -11.43 11.06 25.85
C ALA A 79 -10.62 9.75 25.70
N GLY A 80 -9.53 9.81 24.93
CA GLY A 80 -8.68 8.64 24.65
C GLY A 80 -9.11 7.79 23.45
N THR A 81 -10.16 8.20 22.73
CA THR A 81 -10.68 7.53 21.54
C THR A 81 -10.30 8.31 20.28
N VAL A 82 -10.05 7.61 19.17
CA VAL A 82 -9.73 8.21 17.87
C VAL A 82 -10.98 8.85 17.27
N ILE A 83 -10.91 10.16 17.01
CA ILE A 83 -11.98 10.96 16.40
C ILE A 83 -11.99 10.79 14.88
N SER A 84 -10.81 10.76 14.27
CA SER A 84 -10.63 10.65 12.83
C SER A 84 -9.27 10.02 12.52
N GLN A 85 -9.14 9.41 11.36
CA GLN A 85 -7.89 8.90 10.82
C GLN A 85 -7.64 9.49 9.44
N ASN A 86 -6.36 9.71 9.11
CA ASN A 86 -5.95 10.10 7.78
C ASN A 86 -4.69 9.30 7.40
N PRO A 87 -4.72 8.50 6.31
CA PRO A 87 -5.80 8.33 5.34
C PRO A 87 -7.05 7.66 5.92
N ALA A 88 -8.23 8.03 5.41
CA ALA A 88 -9.46 7.29 5.70
C ALA A 88 -9.36 5.87 5.14
N ALA A 89 -9.94 4.90 5.85
CA ALA A 89 -10.06 3.51 5.40
C ALA A 89 -10.98 3.38 4.19
#